data_AF-A0A952DRZ8-F1
#
_entry.id   AF-A0A952DRZ8-F1
#
_cell.length_a   1.000
_cell.length_b   1.000
_cell.length_c   1.000
_cell.angle_alpha   90.00
_cell.angle_beta   90.00
_cell.angle_gamma   90.00
#
_symmetry.space_group_name_H-M   'P 1'
#
loop_
_entity.id
_entity.type
_entity.pdbx_description
1 polymer ?
#
loop_
_entity_poly.entity_id
_entity_poly.type
_entity_poly.pdbx_seq_one_letter_code
_entity_poly.pdbx_strand_id
1 'polypeptide(L)'
;YLKEQGRDIRVAFCPERVVQGYGIKELREMPQIVSGTTPEAEREARALFESISPEAVVVSPMEAEFAKLFNNAYRYIEFAATNEFYLIARSAGLDYQRILNAMKHNYPRARNIPRPGYAAGPCLVKDTMQLAAYARNQFGLGHAAMLINEGLVLHVLDDLQKRYDLSAMTVGLLGMAFKAEVDDTRASLSYKFKNALRSQARRVLTTDPFVTTDPDLRSLEDVIAQSDLMILCTPHLRYKDADFAGKPVVDVWGFLQGPNIVR
;
A
#
# COMPACT_ATOMS: atom_id res chain seq x y z
N TYR A 1 20.54 0.64 -30.00
CA TYR A 1 21.02 -0.70 -29.61
C TYR A 1 20.72 -1.81 -30.61
N LEU A 2 19.52 -2.42 -30.66
CA LEU A 2 19.27 -3.62 -31.49
C LEU A 2 19.58 -3.42 -32.98
N LYS A 3 19.17 -2.26 -33.52
CA LYS A 3 19.50 -1.84 -34.90
C LYS A 3 21.02 -1.69 -35.13
N GLU A 4 21.74 -1.11 -34.17
CA GLU A 4 23.20 -0.95 -34.24
C GLU A 4 23.93 -2.30 -34.17
N GLN A 5 23.30 -3.31 -33.58
CA GLN A 5 23.81 -4.69 -33.52
C GLN A 5 23.38 -5.54 -34.74
N GLY A 6 22.73 -4.95 -35.74
CA GLY A 6 22.25 -5.66 -36.94
C GLY A 6 21.18 -6.71 -36.64
N ARG A 7 20.46 -6.60 -35.51
CA ARG A 7 19.44 -7.57 -35.11
C ARG A 7 18.05 -7.07 -35.48
N ASP A 8 17.35 -7.86 -36.31
CA ASP A 8 15.95 -7.64 -36.64
C ASP A 8 15.03 -8.32 -35.61
N ILE A 9 14.88 -7.66 -34.45
CA ILE A 9 14.03 -8.13 -33.35
C ILE A 9 12.90 -7.12 -33.14
N ARG A 10 11.67 -7.64 -33.15
CA ARG A 10 10.46 -6.89 -32.84
C ARG A 10 10.28 -6.77 -31.34
N VAL A 11 10.14 -5.54 -30.84
CA VAL A 11 10.02 -5.24 -29.41
C VAL A 11 8.72 -4.51 -29.15
N ALA A 12 8.00 -4.97 -28.13
CA ALA A 12 6.75 -4.42 -27.65
C ALA A 12 6.82 -4.26 -26.12
N PHE A 13 6.18 -3.21 -25.59
CA PHE A 13 6.02 -3.01 -24.15
C PHE A 13 4.54 -2.95 -23.80
N CYS A 14 4.07 -3.94 -23.04
CA CYS A 14 2.65 -4.09 -22.69
C CYS A 14 2.57 -4.14 -21.15
N PRO A 15 2.38 -2.99 -20.48
CA PRO A 15 2.47 -2.94 -19.03
C PRO A 15 1.30 -3.67 -18.36
N GLU A 16 1.62 -4.40 -17.31
CA GLU A 16 0.64 -5.09 -16.47
C GLU A 16 0.01 -4.15 -15.42
N ARG A 17 -1.30 -4.28 -15.22
CA ARG A 17 -2.12 -3.47 -14.31
C ARG A 17 -2.93 -4.30 -13.31
N VAL A 18 -2.86 -5.63 -13.34
CA VAL A 18 -3.60 -6.50 -12.42
C VAL A 18 -3.15 -6.35 -10.96
N VAL A 19 -4.10 -6.57 -10.06
CA VAL A 19 -3.93 -6.62 -8.62
C VAL A 19 -3.50 -8.05 -8.21
N GLN A 20 -2.52 -8.11 -7.30
CA GLN A 20 -2.07 -9.38 -6.70
C GLN A 20 -3.25 -10.17 -6.10
N GLY A 21 -3.36 -11.43 -6.49
CA GLY A 21 -4.44 -12.36 -6.12
C GLY A 21 -5.56 -12.50 -7.17
N TYR A 22 -5.66 -11.59 -8.14
CA TYR A 22 -6.78 -11.54 -9.10
C TYR A 22 -6.37 -11.53 -10.57
N GLY A 23 -5.09 -11.79 -10.89
CA GLY A 23 -4.51 -11.61 -12.23
C GLY A 23 -5.29 -12.26 -13.38
N ILE A 24 -5.64 -13.55 -13.26
CA ILE A 24 -6.36 -14.27 -14.34
C ILE A 24 -7.74 -13.66 -14.60
N LYS A 25 -8.44 -13.25 -13.54
CA LYS A 25 -9.78 -12.68 -13.64
C LYS A 25 -9.71 -11.28 -14.25
N GLU A 26 -8.87 -10.42 -13.67
CA GLU A 26 -8.77 -9.01 -14.07
C GLU A 26 -8.24 -8.82 -15.49
N LEU A 27 -7.32 -9.69 -15.95
CA LEU A 27 -6.82 -9.64 -17.33
C LEU A 27 -7.94 -9.80 -18.38
N ARG A 28 -8.98 -10.59 -18.06
CA ARG A 28 -10.14 -10.81 -18.93
C ARG A 28 -11.21 -9.72 -18.83
N GLU A 29 -11.11 -8.85 -17.82
CA GLU A 29 -12.15 -7.86 -17.49
C GLU A 29 -11.69 -6.42 -17.79
N MET A 30 -10.38 -6.19 -17.99
CA MET A 30 -9.81 -4.85 -18.18
C MET A 30 -9.12 -4.70 -19.54
N PRO A 31 -9.18 -3.50 -20.17
CA PRO A 31 -8.39 -3.21 -21.36
C PRO A 31 -6.89 -3.42 -21.12
N GLN A 32 -6.16 -3.91 -22.12
CA GLN A 32 -4.70 -4.01 -22.08
C GLN A 32 -4.06 -2.84 -22.82
N ILE A 33 -3.05 -2.20 -22.21
CA ILE A 33 -2.21 -1.22 -22.93
C ILE A 33 -1.20 -2.00 -23.77
N VAL A 34 -1.15 -1.72 -25.07
CA VAL A 34 -0.26 -2.36 -26.03
C VAL A 34 0.60 -1.30 -26.72
N SER A 35 1.87 -1.60 -26.93
CA SER A 35 2.77 -0.77 -27.74
C SER A 35 3.74 -1.62 -28.54
N GLY A 36 4.20 -1.11 -29.67
CA GLY A 36 5.26 -1.70 -30.48
C GLY A 36 6.29 -0.65 -30.90
N THR A 37 7.55 -1.07 -31.00
CA THR A 37 8.64 -0.21 -31.54
C THR A 37 8.61 -0.12 -33.07
N THR A 38 7.84 -1.00 -33.73
CA THR A 38 7.49 -0.97 -35.15
C THR A 38 6.01 -1.34 -35.33
N PRO A 39 5.38 -0.99 -36.46
CA PRO A 39 4.00 -1.40 -36.77
C PRO A 39 3.80 -2.92 -36.71
N GLU A 40 4.79 -3.70 -37.12
CA GLU A 40 4.76 -5.18 -37.08
C GLU A 40 4.73 -5.68 -35.63
N ALA A 41 5.59 -5.14 -34.78
CA ALA A 41 5.66 -5.51 -33.37
C ALA A 41 4.35 -5.18 -32.64
N GLU A 42 3.77 -4.02 -32.95
CA GLU A 42 2.48 -3.60 -32.39
C GLU A 42 1.35 -4.54 -32.82
N ARG A 43 1.26 -4.85 -34.12
CA ARG A 43 0.22 -5.77 -34.63
C ARG A 43 0.30 -7.15 -33.97
N GLU A 44 1.51 -7.69 -33.81
CA GLU A 44 1.70 -8.99 -33.15
C GLU A 44 1.35 -8.95 -31.66
N ALA A 45 1.78 -7.91 -30.94
CA ALA A 45 1.45 -7.74 -29.52
C ALA A 45 -0.06 -7.54 -29.32
N ARG A 46 -0.70 -6.75 -30.18
CA ARG A 46 -2.14 -6.53 -30.17
C ARG A 46 -2.91 -7.83 -30.39
N ALA A 47 -2.55 -8.61 -31.41
CA ALA A 47 -3.19 -9.89 -31.69
C ALA A 47 -3.07 -10.87 -30.50
N LEU A 48 -1.93 -10.87 -29.79
CA LEU A 48 -1.77 -11.64 -28.57
C LEU A 48 -2.76 -11.20 -27.48
N PHE A 49 -2.80 -9.91 -27.16
CA PHE A 49 -3.60 -9.43 -26.03
C PHE A 49 -5.11 -9.38 -26.31
N GLU A 50 -5.53 -9.19 -27.56
CA GLU A 50 -6.95 -9.29 -27.95
C GLU A 50 -7.52 -10.71 -27.76
N SER A 51 -6.66 -11.73 -27.66
CA SER A 51 -7.10 -13.11 -27.36
C SER A 51 -7.43 -13.36 -25.88
N ILE A 52 -6.98 -12.46 -24.98
CA ILE A 52 -7.05 -12.66 -23.52
C ILE A 52 -7.63 -11.46 -22.76
N SER A 53 -7.82 -10.31 -23.42
CA SER A 53 -8.36 -9.08 -22.86
C SER A 53 -9.51 -8.54 -23.73
N PRO A 54 -10.47 -7.80 -23.16
CA PRO A 54 -11.66 -7.32 -23.88
C PRO A 54 -11.34 -6.20 -24.89
N GLU A 55 -10.23 -5.49 -24.70
CA GLU A 55 -9.85 -4.33 -25.51
C GLU A 55 -8.34 -4.12 -25.46
N ALA A 56 -7.73 -3.75 -26.60
CA ALA A 56 -6.35 -3.30 -26.67
C ALA A 56 -6.29 -1.79 -26.90
N VAL A 57 -5.68 -1.06 -25.94
CA VAL A 57 -5.40 0.38 -26.03
C VAL A 57 -3.99 0.56 -26.57
N VAL A 58 -3.90 0.94 -27.84
CA VAL A 58 -2.62 1.09 -28.54
C VAL A 58 -2.04 2.49 -28.34
N VAL A 59 -0.80 2.56 -27.89
CA VAL A 59 -0.02 3.80 -27.72
C VAL A 59 1.45 3.55 -28.09
N SER A 60 2.26 4.60 -28.18
CA SER A 60 3.71 4.44 -28.38
C SER A 60 4.38 3.81 -27.14
N PRO A 61 5.55 3.17 -27.28
CA PRO A 61 6.23 2.52 -26.15
C PRO A 61 6.48 3.45 -24.95
N MET A 62 6.90 4.69 -25.21
CA MET A 62 7.14 5.67 -24.15
C MET A 62 5.83 6.06 -23.44
N GLU A 63 4.74 6.24 -24.19
CA GLU A 63 3.43 6.52 -23.59
C GLU A 63 2.92 5.35 -22.74
N ALA A 64 3.16 4.11 -23.16
CA ALA A 64 2.80 2.92 -22.38
C ALA A 64 3.60 2.83 -21.06
N GLU A 65 4.91 3.09 -21.09
CA GLU A 65 5.77 3.16 -19.90
C GLU A 65 5.25 4.23 -18.92
N PHE A 66 4.97 5.44 -19.43
CA PHE A 66 4.45 6.54 -18.63
C PHE A 66 3.06 6.25 -18.06
N ALA A 67 2.16 5.64 -18.84
CA ALA A 67 0.83 5.27 -18.36
C ALA A 67 0.91 4.32 -17.16
N LYS A 68 1.85 3.37 -17.16
CA LYS A 68 2.08 2.48 -16.01
C LYS A 68 2.54 3.25 -14.78
N LEU A 69 3.56 4.08 -14.93
CA LEU A 69 4.15 4.84 -13.84
C LEU A 69 3.14 5.85 -13.26
N PHE A 70 2.42 6.57 -14.12
CA PHE A 70 1.40 7.54 -13.73
C PHE A 70 0.25 6.90 -12.97
N ASN A 71 -0.23 5.72 -13.37
CA ASN A 71 -1.28 5.01 -12.63
C ASN A 71 -0.86 4.71 -11.18
N ASN A 72 0.36 4.19 -10.98
CA ASN A 72 0.86 3.86 -9.65
C ASN A 72 1.14 5.13 -8.82
N ALA A 73 1.75 6.15 -9.42
CA ALA A 73 2.06 7.40 -8.71
C ALA A 73 0.78 8.17 -8.33
N TYR A 74 -0.21 8.22 -9.21
CA TYR A 74 -1.52 8.80 -8.90
C TYR A 74 -2.17 8.06 -7.73
N ARG A 75 -2.20 6.73 -7.76
CA ARG A 75 -2.75 5.93 -6.68
C ARG A 75 -2.03 6.15 -5.35
N TYR A 76 -0.72 6.30 -5.38
CA TYR A 76 0.09 6.58 -4.20
C TYR A 76 -0.18 7.97 -3.63
N ILE A 77 -0.39 8.98 -4.49
CA ILE A 77 -0.81 10.34 -4.11
C ILE A 77 -2.21 10.32 -3.48
N GLU A 78 -3.17 9.54 -4.01
CA GLU A 78 -4.49 9.41 -3.40
C GLU A 78 -4.41 8.89 -1.95
N PHE A 79 -3.58 7.86 -1.71
CA PHE A 79 -3.36 7.36 -0.35
C PHE A 79 -2.71 8.42 0.55
N ALA A 80 -1.73 9.16 0.04
CA ALA A 80 -1.09 10.24 0.80
C ALA A 80 -2.09 11.33 1.20
N ALA A 81 -2.98 11.74 0.29
CA ALA A 81 -4.00 12.73 0.60
C ALA A 81 -4.91 12.27 1.76
N THR A 82 -5.37 11.02 1.72
CA THR A 82 -6.21 10.47 2.79
C THR A 82 -5.43 10.29 4.12
N ASN A 83 -4.16 9.89 4.05
CA ASN A 83 -3.29 9.80 5.22
C ASN A 83 -3.04 11.17 5.86
N GLU A 84 -2.81 12.20 5.06
CA GLU A 84 -2.65 13.58 5.55
C GLU A 84 -3.94 14.08 6.21
N PHE A 85 -5.10 13.83 5.59
CA PHE A 85 -6.39 14.21 6.18
C PHE A 85 -6.68 13.45 7.49
N TYR A 86 -6.25 12.20 7.60
CA TYR A 86 -6.32 11.44 8.84
C TYR A 86 -5.50 12.09 9.96
N LEU A 87 -4.26 12.51 9.67
CA LEU A 87 -3.40 13.22 10.63
C LEU A 87 -4.01 14.58 11.04
N ILE A 88 -4.56 15.34 10.09
CA ILE A 88 -5.23 16.62 10.37
C ILE A 88 -6.47 16.41 11.25
N ALA A 89 -7.32 15.43 10.93
CA ALA A 89 -8.51 15.14 11.72
C ALA A 89 -8.13 14.74 13.15
N ARG A 90 -7.09 13.91 13.31
CA ARG A 90 -6.58 13.50 14.63
C ARG A 90 -6.03 14.66 15.45
N SER A 91 -5.28 15.58 14.84
CA SER A 91 -4.75 16.74 15.56
C SER A 91 -5.87 17.68 16.04
N ALA A 92 -7.00 17.70 15.33
CA ALA A 92 -8.22 18.40 15.73
C ALA A 92 -9.11 17.61 16.72
N GLY A 93 -8.71 16.39 17.14
CA GLY A 93 -9.50 15.53 18.02
C GLY A 93 -10.77 14.95 17.37
N LEU A 94 -10.79 14.83 16.04
CA LEU A 94 -11.93 14.36 15.26
C LEU A 94 -11.73 12.92 14.75
N ASP A 95 -12.85 12.21 14.57
CA ASP A 95 -12.87 10.88 13.96
C ASP A 95 -12.88 10.98 12.43
N TYR A 96 -11.73 10.67 11.81
CA TYR A 96 -11.60 10.70 10.36
C TYR A 96 -12.54 9.75 9.63
N GLN A 97 -12.89 8.59 10.20
CA GLN A 97 -13.79 7.65 9.55
C GLN A 97 -15.21 8.22 9.43
N ARG A 98 -15.65 8.95 10.46
CA ARG A 98 -16.92 9.69 10.38
C ARG A 98 -16.88 10.78 9.32
N ILE A 99 -15.77 11.51 9.22
CA ILE A 99 -15.55 12.54 8.18
C ILE A 99 -15.56 11.90 6.79
N LEU A 100 -14.79 10.83 6.56
CA LEU A 100 -14.72 10.12 5.29
C LEU A 100 -16.09 9.58 4.86
N ASN A 101 -16.85 9.01 5.79
CA ASN A 101 -18.22 8.56 5.52
C ASN A 101 -19.11 9.72 5.10
N ALA A 102 -19.05 10.86 5.80
CA ALA A 102 -19.81 12.06 5.44
C ALA A 102 -19.41 12.62 4.06
N MET A 103 -18.11 12.67 3.75
CA MET A 103 -17.61 13.11 2.44
C MET A 103 -18.10 12.24 1.28
N LYS A 104 -18.31 10.95 1.53
CA LYS A 104 -18.70 9.96 0.51
C LYS A 104 -20.21 9.75 0.40
N HIS A 105 -20.96 10.06 1.45
CA HIS A 105 -22.39 9.77 1.55
C HIS A 105 -23.18 10.44 0.42
N ASN A 106 -23.74 9.64 -0.49
CA ASN A 106 -24.49 10.09 -1.66
C ASN A 106 -23.77 11.14 -2.51
N TYR A 107 -22.43 11.13 -2.53
CA TYR A 107 -21.62 12.09 -3.29
C TYR A 107 -20.73 11.38 -4.32
N PRO A 108 -21.18 11.25 -5.59
CA PRO A 108 -20.49 10.47 -6.62
C PRO A 108 -19.05 10.91 -6.89
N ARG A 109 -18.72 12.20 -6.70
CA ARG A 109 -17.37 12.74 -6.93
C ARG A 109 -16.34 12.27 -5.90
N ALA A 110 -16.78 11.84 -4.71
CA ALA A 110 -15.89 11.37 -3.64
C ALA A 110 -15.93 9.84 -3.44
N ARG A 111 -16.73 9.10 -4.23
CA ARG A 111 -16.96 7.66 -3.99
C ARG A 111 -15.67 6.82 -3.96
N ASN A 112 -14.67 7.23 -4.73
CA ASN A 112 -13.40 6.51 -4.90
C ASN A 112 -12.31 6.92 -3.90
N ILE A 113 -12.55 7.90 -3.01
CA ILE A 113 -11.55 8.29 -2.01
C ILE A 113 -11.18 7.05 -1.17
N PRO A 114 -9.89 6.67 -1.11
CA PRO A 114 -9.46 5.51 -0.36
C PRO A 114 -9.59 5.74 1.15
N ARG A 115 -9.35 4.69 1.93
CA ARG A 115 -9.18 4.79 3.39
C ARG A 115 -7.72 5.13 3.71
N PRO A 116 -7.44 5.76 4.86
CA PRO A 116 -6.07 5.94 5.31
C PRO A 116 -5.51 4.58 5.73
N GLY A 117 -4.19 4.50 5.81
CA GLY A 117 -3.49 3.30 6.22
C GLY A 117 -2.06 3.28 5.71
N TYR A 118 -1.41 2.16 5.94
CA TYR A 118 0.00 1.98 5.62
C TYR A 118 0.19 1.60 4.15
N ALA A 119 0.04 2.61 3.28
CA ALA A 119 0.22 2.47 1.84
C ALA A 119 1.66 2.07 1.50
N ALA A 120 1.82 0.85 1.01
CA ALA A 120 3.10 0.15 0.94
C ALA A 120 3.20 -0.70 -0.33
N GLY A 121 4.21 -1.59 -0.36
CA GLY A 121 4.44 -2.52 -1.45
C GLY A 121 5.41 -1.98 -2.51
N PRO A 122 6.00 -2.86 -3.31
CA PRO A 122 7.13 -2.51 -4.14
C PRO A 122 6.78 -1.52 -5.26
N CYS A 123 5.55 -1.55 -5.77
CA CYS A 123 5.19 -0.85 -7.00
C CYS A 123 4.81 0.63 -6.82
N LEU A 124 4.24 1.03 -5.69
CA LEU A 124 3.74 2.39 -5.54
C LEU A 124 4.89 3.37 -5.30
N VAL A 125 5.75 3.05 -4.32
CA VAL A 125 6.89 3.90 -3.94
C VAL A 125 7.93 3.94 -5.05
N LYS A 126 8.35 2.78 -5.58
CA LYS A 126 9.42 2.72 -6.58
C LYS A 126 9.04 3.43 -7.88
N ASP A 127 7.81 3.26 -8.37
CA ASP A 127 7.39 3.88 -9.63
C ASP A 127 7.28 5.40 -9.46
N THR A 128 6.85 5.86 -8.29
CA THR A 128 6.86 7.29 -7.92
C THR A 128 8.30 7.83 -7.86
N MET A 129 9.25 7.09 -7.29
CA MET A 129 10.67 7.45 -7.27
C MET A 129 11.28 7.47 -8.67
N GLN A 130 10.91 6.52 -9.55
CA GLN A 130 11.37 6.49 -10.94
C GLN A 130 10.90 7.73 -11.71
N LEU A 131 9.65 8.16 -11.53
CA LEU A 131 9.15 9.41 -12.10
C LEU A 131 9.87 10.64 -11.54
N ALA A 132 10.12 10.67 -10.22
CA ALA A 132 10.88 11.76 -9.61
C ALA A 132 12.29 11.85 -10.18
N ALA A 133 12.98 10.72 -10.34
CA ALA A 133 14.31 10.65 -10.95
C ALA A 133 14.29 11.09 -12.42
N TYR A 134 13.34 10.59 -13.21
CA TYR A 134 13.14 11.00 -14.60
C TYR A 134 12.89 12.52 -14.73
N ALA A 135 12.05 13.05 -13.84
CA ALA A 135 11.73 14.48 -13.76
C ALA A 135 12.83 15.32 -13.08
N ARG A 136 14.02 14.78 -12.81
CA ARG A 136 15.13 15.46 -12.13
C ARG A 136 14.70 16.11 -10.80
N ASN A 137 13.94 15.37 -10.01
CA ASN A 137 13.33 15.77 -8.73
C ASN A 137 12.31 16.94 -8.84
N GLN A 138 11.78 17.22 -10.03
CA GLN A 138 10.71 18.21 -10.25
C GLN A 138 9.32 17.56 -10.19
N PHE A 139 9.08 16.72 -9.17
CA PHE A 139 7.79 16.06 -8.96
C PHE A 139 7.26 16.32 -7.54
N GLY A 140 6.85 17.56 -7.26
CA GLY A 140 6.47 18.02 -5.92
C GLY A 140 5.39 17.16 -5.24
N LEU A 141 4.32 16.81 -5.96
CA LEU A 141 3.27 15.91 -5.44
C LEU A 141 3.80 14.51 -5.13
N GLY A 142 4.68 13.96 -5.96
CA GLY A 142 5.29 12.65 -5.71
C GLY A 142 6.16 12.65 -4.46
N HIS A 143 6.97 13.70 -4.27
CA HIS A 143 7.77 13.85 -3.05
C HIS A 143 6.91 14.00 -1.80
N ALA A 144 5.86 14.82 -1.84
CA ALA A 144 4.91 14.93 -0.74
C ALA A 144 4.26 13.58 -0.44
N ALA A 145 3.81 12.85 -1.47
CA ALA A 145 3.20 11.54 -1.28
C ALA A 145 4.13 10.52 -0.63
N MET A 146 5.41 10.49 -1.05
CA MET A 146 6.43 9.66 -0.41
C MET A 146 6.63 10.04 1.06
N LEU A 147 6.80 11.33 1.37
CA LEU A 147 7.00 11.79 2.74
C LEU A 147 5.82 11.44 3.65
N ILE A 148 4.59 11.68 3.19
CA ILE A 148 3.38 11.48 3.98
C ILE A 148 3.14 9.99 4.26
N ASN A 149 3.14 9.16 3.21
CA ASN A 149 2.85 7.72 3.35
C ASN A 149 3.92 7.00 4.19
N GLU A 150 5.20 7.29 3.92
CA GLU A 150 6.30 6.70 4.67
C GLU A 150 6.41 7.27 6.10
N GLY A 151 6.06 8.54 6.29
CA GLY A 151 6.13 9.27 7.55
C GLY A 151 5.01 8.92 8.53
N LEU A 152 3.88 8.39 8.04
CA LEU A 152 2.72 8.00 8.87
C LEU A 152 3.12 7.08 10.03
N VAL A 153 4.10 6.20 9.82
CA VAL A 153 4.65 5.31 10.86
C VAL A 153 5.18 6.13 12.04
N LEU A 154 6.00 7.15 11.76
CA LEU A 154 6.61 7.99 12.79
C LEU A 154 5.56 8.87 13.49
N HIS A 155 4.60 9.41 12.74
CA HIS A 155 3.50 10.18 13.33
C HIS A 155 2.66 9.36 14.32
N VAL A 156 2.36 8.11 13.99
CA VAL A 156 1.65 7.20 14.91
C VAL A 156 2.48 6.91 16.15
N LEU A 157 3.79 6.70 16.00
CA LEU A 157 4.70 6.46 17.13
C LEU A 157 4.83 7.67 18.05
N ASP A 158 5.00 8.87 17.50
CA ASP A 158 5.07 10.11 18.28
C ASP A 158 3.79 10.32 19.11
N ASP A 159 2.62 10.01 18.53
CA ASP A 159 1.36 10.09 19.24
C ASP A 159 1.22 9.04 20.35
N LEU A 160 1.76 7.84 20.13
CA LEU A 160 1.80 6.80 21.15
C LEU A 160 2.71 7.18 22.32
N GLN A 161 3.89 7.75 22.05
CA GLN A 161 4.84 8.18 23.08
C GLN A 161 4.28 9.29 23.98
N LYS A 162 3.40 10.15 23.46
CA LYS A 162 2.72 11.18 24.27
C LYS A 162 1.69 10.58 25.24
N ARG A 163 1.19 9.37 24.97
CA ARG A 163 0.10 8.72 25.70
C ARG A 163 0.56 7.58 26.60
N TYR A 164 1.68 6.95 26.24
CA TYR A 164 2.17 5.73 26.87
C TYR A 164 3.68 5.80 27.07
N ASP A 165 4.16 5.27 28.21
CA ASP A 165 5.58 4.97 28.39
C ASP A 165 5.93 3.66 27.68
N LEU A 166 6.26 3.77 26.39
CA LEU A 166 6.60 2.61 25.57
C LEU A 166 7.79 1.82 26.13
N SER A 167 8.72 2.48 26.82
CA SER A 167 9.94 1.85 27.36
C SER A 167 9.64 0.77 28.39
N ALA A 168 8.46 0.81 29.02
CA ALA A 168 7.97 -0.19 29.96
C ALA A 168 7.04 -1.23 29.32
N MET A 169 6.58 -1.01 28.07
CA MET A 169 5.52 -1.78 27.42
C MET A 169 6.02 -2.75 26.35
N THR A 170 5.34 -3.90 26.24
CA THR A 170 5.43 -4.79 25.09
C THR A 170 4.43 -4.35 24.02
N VAL A 171 4.92 -4.06 22.82
CA VAL A 171 4.09 -3.63 21.68
C VAL A 171 3.92 -4.78 20.69
N GLY A 172 2.68 -5.14 20.36
CA GLY A 172 2.35 -6.13 19.33
C GLY A 172 2.03 -5.49 17.98
N LEU A 173 2.67 -5.96 16.91
CA LEU A 173 2.32 -5.59 15.54
C LEU A 173 1.49 -6.70 14.90
N LEU A 174 0.26 -6.37 14.52
CA LEU A 174 -0.69 -7.29 13.90
C LEU A 174 -0.61 -7.12 12.38
N GLY A 175 0.04 -8.07 11.71
CA GLY A 175 0.24 -8.06 10.26
C GLY A 175 1.61 -7.52 9.86
N MET A 176 2.33 -8.31 9.05
CA MET A 176 3.67 -7.99 8.55
C MET A 176 3.73 -7.95 7.01
N ALA A 177 2.78 -8.57 6.31
CA ALA A 177 2.61 -8.39 4.88
C ALA A 177 2.21 -6.94 4.53
N PHE A 178 2.58 -6.45 3.34
CA PHE A 178 2.25 -5.06 2.95
C PHE A 178 0.77 -4.87 2.61
N LYS A 179 0.04 -5.97 2.35
CA LYS A 179 -1.37 -5.99 1.96
C LYS A 179 -2.09 -7.14 2.68
N ALA A 180 -3.38 -6.96 2.94
CA ALA A 180 -4.22 -8.00 3.51
C ALA A 180 -4.30 -9.24 2.61
N GLU A 181 -4.38 -10.41 3.23
CA GLU A 181 -4.57 -11.74 2.61
C GLU A 181 -3.46 -12.15 1.62
N VAL A 182 -2.24 -11.64 1.80
CA VAL A 182 -1.04 -12.06 1.06
C VAL A 182 0.15 -12.23 2.00
N ASP A 183 1.19 -12.92 1.54
CA ASP A 183 2.44 -13.22 2.26
C ASP A 183 3.60 -12.25 1.92
N ASP A 184 3.36 -11.28 1.03
CA ASP A 184 4.41 -10.41 0.52
C ASP A 184 4.80 -9.32 1.53
N THR A 185 6.05 -9.38 1.99
CA THR A 185 6.63 -8.45 2.98
C THR A 185 7.41 -7.30 2.35
N ARG A 186 7.57 -7.28 1.02
CA ARG A 186 8.42 -6.29 0.34
C ARG A 186 7.87 -4.88 0.53
N ALA A 187 8.75 -3.99 1.01
CA ALA A 187 8.41 -2.60 1.32
C ALA A 187 7.22 -2.45 2.29
N SER A 188 6.96 -3.45 3.15
CA SER A 188 5.92 -3.35 4.17
C SER A 188 6.33 -2.37 5.28
N LEU A 189 5.43 -1.44 5.58
CA LEU A 189 5.63 -0.45 6.65
C LEU A 189 5.56 -1.08 8.06
N SER A 190 5.03 -2.30 8.22
CA SER A 190 5.06 -3.03 9.49
C SER A 190 6.50 -3.28 9.96
N TYR A 191 7.43 -3.55 9.03
CA TYR A 191 8.86 -3.69 9.37
C TYR A 191 9.50 -2.36 9.77
N LYS A 192 8.99 -1.24 9.22
CA LYS A 192 9.41 0.09 9.65
C LYS A 192 8.95 0.38 11.08
N PHE A 193 7.71 0.01 11.44
CA PHE A 193 7.25 0.02 12.84
C PHE A 193 8.16 -0.84 13.73
N LYS A 194 8.42 -2.10 13.35
CA LYS A 194 9.28 -3.02 14.12
C LYS A 194 10.64 -2.39 14.39
N ASN A 195 11.27 -1.79 13.37
CA ASN A 195 12.58 -1.15 13.51
C ASN A 195 12.55 0.13 14.35
N ALA A 196 11.55 0.98 14.19
CA ALA A 196 11.44 2.21 14.97
C ALA A 196 11.12 1.94 16.45
N LEU A 197 10.29 0.92 16.74
CA LEU A 197 9.94 0.52 18.10
C LEU A 197 11.05 -0.22 18.84
N ARG A 198 11.99 -0.88 18.14
CA ARG A 198 13.07 -1.68 18.77
C ARG A 198 13.89 -0.92 19.81
N SER A 199 14.09 0.39 19.64
CA SER A 199 14.83 1.24 20.59
C SER A 199 13.94 2.04 21.55
N GLN A 200 12.61 1.97 21.38
CA GLN A 200 11.66 2.82 22.10
C GLN A 200 10.73 2.01 23.01
N ALA A 201 10.45 0.76 22.67
CA ALA A 201 9.59 -0.14 23.43
C ALA A 201 10.41 -1.15 24.25
N ARG A 202 9.86 -1.62 25.39
CA ARG A 202 10.49 -2.71 26.17
C ARG A 202 10.72 -3.94 25.31
N ARG A 203 9.72 -4.29 24.50
CA ARG A 203 9.76 -5.43 23.57
C ARG A 203 8.77 -5.22 22.44
N VAL A 204 9.10 -5.73 21.25
CA VAL A 204 8.20 -5.76 20.10
C VAL A 204 7.91 -7.21 19.73
N LEU A 205 6.62 -7.54 19.60
CA LEU A 205 6.13 -8.83 19.11
C LEU A 205 5.44 -8.65 17.77
N THR A 206 5.53 -9.64 16.90
CA THR A 206 4.97 -9.58 15.55
C THR A 206 4.20 -10.85 15.23
N THR A 207 3.07 -10.72 14.55
CA THR A 207 2.27 -11.84 14.05
C THR A 207 1.79 -11.54 12.63
N ASP A 208 1.73 -12.56 11.78
CA ASP A 208 1.06 -12.51 10.48
C ASP A 208 0.61 -13.92 10.09
N PRO A 209 -0.64 -14.13 9.65
CA PRO A 209 -1.15 -15.46 9.31
C PRO A 209 -0.69 -15.99 7.94
N PHE A 210 -0.13 -15.15 7.07
CA PHE A 210 0.26 -15.52 5.70
C PHE A 210 1.77 -15.53 5.49
N VAL A 211 2.51 -14.64 6.16
CA VAL A 211 3.97 -14.58 6.04
C VAL A 211 4.60 -15.81 6.67
N THR A 212 5.33 -16.60 5.87
CA THR A 212 6.05 -17.80 6.33
C THR A 212 7.57 -17.61 6.40
N THR A 213 8.09 -16.52 5.83
CA THR A 213 9.53 -16.28 5.66
C THR A 213 10.19 -15.56 6.84
N ASP A 214 9.41 -15.03 7.78
CA ASP A 214 9.92 -14.32 8.96
C ASP A 214 9.89 -15.25 10.20
N PRO A 215 11.05 -15.72 10.68
CA PRO A 215 11.11 -16.65 11.80
C PRO A 215 10.80 -16.00 13.16
N ASP A 216 10.74 -14.67 13.25
CA ASP A 216 10.43 -13.97 14.50
C ASP A 216 8.92 -13.92 14.79
N LEU A 217 8.08 -14.35 13.84
CA LEU A 217 6.63 -14.31 13.99
C LEU A 217 6.16 -15.25 15.10
N ARG A 218 5.21 -14.76 15.88
CA ARG A 218 4.55 -15.48 16.96
C ARG A 218 3.11 -15.77 16.57
N SER A 219 2.48 -16.71 17.28
CA SER A 219 1.04 -16.91 17.14
C SER A 219 0.28 -15.65 17.56
N LEU A 220 -0.91 -15.44 17.00
CA LEU A 220 -1.76 -14.31 17.35
C LEU A 220 -2.07 -14.32 18.85
N GLU A 221 -2.32 -15.50 19.40
CA GLU A 221 -2.65 -15.74 20.80
C GLU A 221 -1.47 -15.34 21.71
N ASP A 222 -0.23 -15.69 21.33
CA ASP A 222 0.99 -15.28 22.05
C ASP A 222 1.17 -13.76 22.06
N VAL A 223 0.94 -13.10 20.92
CA VAL A 223 1.06 -11.64 20.79
C VAL A 223 0.01 -10.95 21.65
N ILE A 224 -1.25 -11.38 21.57
CA ILE A 224 -2.33 -10.80 22.38
C ILE A 224 -2.06 -11.00 23.88
N ALA A 225 -1.62 -12.20 24.30
CA ALA A 225 -1.37 -12.50 25.70
C ALA A 225 -0.26 -11.62 26.29
N GLN A 226 0.82 -11.41 25.54
CA GLN A 226 2.05 -10.79 26.05
C GLN A 226 2.20 -9.29 25.75
N SER A 227 1.41 -8.72 24.82
CA SER A 227 1.47 -7.29 24.53
C SER A 227 0.63 -6.48 25.52
N ASP A 228 1.08 -5.26 25.80
CA ASP A 228 0.34 -4.25 26.59
C ASP A 228 -0.42 -3.28 25.66
N LEU A 229 0.09 -3.10 24.44
CA LEU A 229 -0.46 -2.27 23.37
C LEU A 229 -0.28 -3.00 22.04
N MET A 230 -1.25 -2.90 21.14
CA MET A 230 -1.16 -3.47 19.79
C MET A 230 -1.37 -2.40 18.71
N ILE A 231 -0.79 -2.63 17.54
CA ILE A 231 -0.95 -1.81 16.35
C ILE A 231 -1.41 -2.71 15.21
N LEU A 232 -2.57 -2.41 14.61
CA LEU A 232 -3.05 -3.09 13.42
C LEU A 232 -2.29 -2.58 12.19
N CYS A 233 -1.23 -3.29 11.80
CA CYS A 233 -0.41 -2.92 10.66
C CYS A 233 -0.95 -3.45 9.34
N THR A 234 -1.56 -4.64 9.30
CA THR A 234 -2.17 -5.18 8.07
C THR A 234 -3.56 -5.71 8.41
N PRO A 235 -4.64 -5.20 7.80
CA PRO A 235 -6.01 -5.54 8.16
C PRO A 235 -6.45 -6.89 7.57
N HIS A 236 -5.75 -7.96 7.95
CA HIS A 236 -6.14 -9.34 7.62
C HIS A 236 -7.48 -9.68 8.26
N LEU A 237 -8.30 -10.47 7.58
CA LEU A 237 -9.62 -10.90 8.04
C LEU A 237 -9.56 -11.61 9.39
N ARG A 238 -8.48 -12.37 9.65
CA ARG A 238 -8.24 -13.06 10.93
C ARG A 238 -8.27 -12.12 12.14
N TYR A 239 -7.97 -10.83 11.96
CA TYR A 239 -7.92 -9.87 13.07
C TYR A 239 -9.26 -9.19 13.37
N LYS A 240 -10.24 -9.29 12.46
CA LYS A 240 -11.47 -8.52 12.53
C LYS A 240 -12.29 -8.79 13.79
N ASP A 241 -12.37 -10.08 14.15
CA ASP A 241 -13.19 -10.59 15.26
C ASP A 241 -12.34 -11.16 16.40
N ALA A 242 -11.04 -10.81 16.44
CA ALA A 242 -10.14 -11.27 17.49
C ALA A 242 -10.46 -10.58 18.84
N ASP A 243 -10.42 -11.35 19.93
CA ASP A 243 -10.53 -10.80 21.28
C ASP A 243 -9.16 -10.30 21.75
N PHE A 244 -9.02 -8.97 21.79
CA PHE A 244 -7.80 -8.30 22.25
C PHE A 244 -7.71 -8.17 23.79
N ALA A 245 -8.56 -8.88 24.54
CA ALA A 245 -8.59 -8.91 26.00
C ALA A 245 -8.69 -7.52 26.66
N GLY A 246 -9.44 -6.60 26.02
CA GLY A 246 -9.63 -5.23 26.47
C GLY A 246 -8.40 -4.31 26.33
N LYS A 247 -7.29 -4.80 25.76
CA LYS A 247 -6.05 -4.04 25.60
C LYS A 247 -6.15 -3.04 24.45
N PRO A 248 -5.47 -1.88 24.53
CA PRO A 248 -5.54 -0.86 23.48
C PRO A 248 -5.00 -1.38 22.15
N VAL A 249 -5.72 -1.11 21.06
CA VAL A 249 -5.30 -1.45 19.69
C VAL A 249 -5.38 -0.21 18.81
N VAL A 250 -4.26 0.21 18.24
CA VAL A 250 -4.22 1.31 17.27
C VAL A 250 -4.70 0.82 15.91
N ASP A 251 -5.69 1.50 15.33
CA ASP A 251 -6.25 1.17 14.03
C ASP A 251 -6.45 2.41 13.16
N VAL A 252 -5.48 2.66 12.27
CA VAL A 252 -5.58 3.71 11.25
C VAL A 252 -6.60 3.36 10.16
N TRP A 253 -6.81 2.06 9.89
CA TRP A 253 -7.62 1.58 8.76
C TRP A 253 -9.12 1.80 8.96
N GLY A 254 -9.56 1.91 10.22
CA GLY A 254 -10.97 1.86 10.60
C GLY A 254 -11.58 0.48 10.34
N PHE A 255 -10.77 -0.56 10.50
CA PHE A 255 -11.13 -1.96 10.27
C PHE A 255 -11.76 -2.61 11.50
N LEU A 256 -11.29 -2.24 12.70
CA LEU A 256 -11.72 -2.78 13.98
C LEU A 256 -12.82 -1.94 14.62
N GLN A 257 -13.62 -2.61 15.46
CA GLN A 257 -14.67 -2.01 16.26
C GLN A 257 -14.49 -2.44 17.72
N GLY A 258 -14.73 -1.53 18.65
CA GLY A 258 -14.63 -1.81 20.08
C GLY A 258 -14.22 -0.60 20.91
N PRO A 259 -14.47 -0.61 22.23
CA PRO A 259 -14.16 0.50 23.12
C PRO A 259 -12.64 0.68 23.36
N ASN A 260 -11.85 -0.37 23.12
CA ASN A 260 -10.38 -0.38 23.26
C ASN A 260 -9.64 -0.01 21.95
N ILE A 261 -10.37 0.31 20.87
CA ILE A 261 -9.77 0.69 19.58
C ILE A 261 -9.40 2.18 19.59
N VAL A 262 -8.12 2.47 19.41
CA VAL A 262 -7.56 3.82 19.30
C VAL A 262 -7.52 4.21 17.83
N ARG A 263 -8.42 5.12 17.43
CA ARG A 263 -8.53 5.63 16.07
C ARG A 263 -7.66 6.86 15.83
#